data_AF-A0A6H0G032-F1
#
_entry.id   AF-A0A6H0G032-F1
#
_cell.length_a   1.000
_cell.length_b   1.000
_cell.length_c   1.000
_cell.angle_alpha   90.00
_cell.angle_beta   90.00
_cell.angle_gamma   90.00
#
_symmetry.space_group_name_H-M   'P 1'
#
loop_
_entity.id
_entity.type
_entity.pdbx_description
1 polymer ?
#
loop_
_entity_poly.entity_id
_entity_poly.type
_entity_poly.pdbx_seq_one_letter_code
_entity_poly.pdbx_strand_id
1 'polypeptide(L)'
;MLGYPISTERVSTTLAVVKGTPYEGQVKQSLEANRAAIEFRKLPPSQQESQINQLKAQLKNTEVDDPSSLQSRINMFQGIVNESKSLANSDAASAYTQRTGQSLYRVETNQLINGQFDLKQAQSSVQALRRQQKELGYGSLNIFTGTQQKEIREKFHDSDINSQKVMIQNLAKIAGTDNEARKQMYEMIYQGRANIYSGINQLAIKDVHIPGSNIKAADLALEGLQLQTIGVDKTLAPSIDTFKTKLAEEAGNALQVGTPEFEAYANLIYSTYVAYVKRTGVQLDDKGKPRLDERAYQQSQSLITGGYHKQKVGSVTNTVPVPYGMGSTEFGQKVEEQVVGGYYHDTGVRIPRGFMNTHALRKVPGTSNQYMFIGPDGKPHINPRTKKPYIKAITK
;
A
#
# COMPACT_ATOMS: atom_id res chain seq x y z
N MET A 1 -15.47 -9.71 -32.35
CA MET A 1 -14.51 -8.87 -31.61
C MET A 1 -14.26 -7.60 -32.41
N LEU A 2 -14.88 -6.48 -32.03
CA LEU A 2 -14.65 -5.16 -32.64
C LEU A 2 -13.68 -4.36 -31.74
N GLY A 3 -12.88 -3.46 -32.32
CA GLY A 3 -11.97 -2.57 -31.60
C GLY A 3 -10.56 -3.12 -31.33
N TYR A 4 -10.15 -4.21 -31.98
CA TYR A 4 -8.78 -4.73 -31.88
C TYR A 4 -7.93 -4.27 -33.07
N PRO A 5 -6.66 -3.89 -32.86
CA PRO A 5 -5.74 -3.60 -33.96
C PRO A 5 -5.63 -4.80 -34.91
N ILE A 6 -5.91 -4.58 -36.19
CA ILE A 6 -5.69 -5.57 -37.26
C ILE A 6 -4.54 -5.04 -38.12
N SER A 7 -3.56 -5.88 -38.45
CA SER A 7 -2.46 -5.46 -39.33
C SER A 7 -2.99 -5.05 -40.70
N THR A 8 -2.35 -4.05 -41.31
CA THR A 8 -2.69 -3.58 -42.66
C THR A 8 -2.68 -4.72 -43.68
N GLU A 9 -1.73 -5.64 -43.56
CA GLU A 9 -1.63 -6.85 -44.38
C GLU A 9 -2.82 -7.80 -44.21
N ARG A 10 -3.33 -8.00 -43.00
CA ARG A 10 -4.54 -8.81 -42.77
C ARG A 10 -5.80 -8.13 -43.30
N VAL A 11 -5.88 -6.81 -43.22
CA VAL A 11 -6.98 -6.04 -43.80
C VAL A 11 -6.97 -6.18 -45.33
N SER A 12 -5.82 -5.99 -45.97
CA SER A 12 -5.70 -6.11 -47.43
C SER A 12 -5.99 -7.52 -47.92
N THR A 13 -5.48 -8.54 -47.21
CA THR A 13 -5.72 -9.95 -47.55
C THR A 13 -7.20 -10.32 -47.43
N THR A 14 -7.85 -9.92 -46.34
CA THR A 14 -9.29 -10.16 -46.14
C THR A 14 -10.13 -9.50 -47.24
N LEU A 15 -9.82 -8.25 -47.60
CA LEU A 15 -10.51 -7.52 -48.68
C LEU A 15 -10.31 -8.16 -50.05
N ALA A 16 -9.13 -8.71 -50.33
CA ALA A 16 -8.84 -9.41 -51.58
C ALA A 16 -9.65 -10.71 -51.73
N VAL A 17 -9.81 -11.46 -50.63
CA VAL A 17 -10.57 -12.73 -50.62
C VAL A 17 -12.07 -12.53 -50.85
N VAL A 18 -12.64 -11.44 -50.33
CA VAL A 18 -14.11 -11.21 -50.39
C VAL A 18 -14.54 -10.40 -51.60
N LYS A 19 -13.59 -9.95 -52.43
CA LYS A 19 -13.86 -9.12 -53.61
C LYS A 19 -14.74 -9.87 -54.61
N GLY A 20 -15.83 -9.24 -55.03
CA GLY A 20 -16.82 -9.80 -55.95
C GLY A 20 -17.76 -10.84 -55.31
N THR A 21 -17.67 -11.07 -53.99
CA THR A 21 -18.58 -11.98 -53.28
C THR A 21 -19.79 -11.22 -52.71
N PRO A 22 -20.91 -11.91 -52.42
CA PRO A 22 -22.05 -11.31 -51.72
C PRO A 22 -21.72 -10.70 -50.35
N TYR A 23 -20.59 -11.08 -49.75
CA TYR A 23 -20.15 -10.64 -48.42
C TYR A 23 -19.25 -9.39 -48.46
N GLU A 24 -18.85 -8.91 -49.64
CA GLU A 24 -17.90 -7.80 -49.78
C GLU A 24 -18.35 -6.54 -49.02
N GLY A 25 -19.62 -6.16 -49.17
CA GLY A 25 -20.19 -4.99 -48.51
C GLY A 25 -20.19 -5.11 -46.98
N GLN A 26 -20.60 -6.26 -46.45
CA GLN A 26 -20.64 -6.51 -45.01
C GLN A 26 -19.24 -6.51 -44.38
N VAL A 27 -18.25 -7.05 -45.08
CA VAL A 27 -16.86 -7.10 -44.60
C VAL A 27 -16.23 -5.70 -44.60
N LYS A 28 -16.46 -4.90 -45.64
CA LYS A 28 -16.03 -3.49 -45.69
C LYS A 28 -16.62 -2.70 -44.52
N GLN A 29 -17.93 -2.81 -44.29
CA GLN A 29 -18.61 -2.12 -43.19
C GLN A 29 -18.08 -2.57 -41.82
N SER A 30 -17.78 -3.86 -41.64
CA SER A 30 -17.21 -4.39 -40.40
C SER A 30 -15.79 -3.87 -40.14
N LEU A 31 -14.97 -3.75 -41.19
CA LEU A 31 -13.61 -3.19 -41.09
C LEU A 31 -13.63 -1.69 -40.77
N GLU A 32 -14.56 -0.94 -41.36
CA GLU A 32 -14.77 0.48 -41.02
C GLU A 32 -15.25 0.67 -39.58
N ALA A 33 -16.23 -0.13 -39.14
CA ALA A 33 -16.68 -0.14 -37.75
C ALA A 33 -15.52 -0.48 -36.79
N ASN A 34 -14.67 -1.44 -37.13
CA ASN A 34 -13.48 -1.77 -36.35
C ASN A 34 -12.48 -0.61 -36.30
N ARG A 35 -12.22 0.07 -37.42
CA ARG A 35 -11.36 1.27 -37.47
C ARG A 35 -11.93 2.39 -36.59
N ALA A 36 -13.22 2.67 -36.70
CA ALA A 36 -13.91 3.66 -35.87
C ALA A 36 -13.83 3.33 -34.38
N ALA A 37 -13.98 2.04 -34.02
CA ALA A 37 -13.84 1.57 -32.65
C ALA A 37 -12.42 1.77 -32.08
N ILE A 38 -11.37 1.49 -32.87
CA ILE A 38 -9.97 1.71 -32.47
C ILE A 38 -9.70 3.20 -32.23
N GLU A 39 -10.11 4.06 -33.16
CA GLU A 39 -9.90 5.51 -33.01
C GLU A 39 -10.67 6.07 -31.82
N PHE A 40 -11.92 5.65 -31.63
CA PHE A 40 -12.73 6.02 -30.46
C PHE A 40 -12.09 5.63 -29.14
N ARG A 41 -11.50 4.43 -29.05
CA ARG A 41 -10.84 3.93 -27.82
C ARG A 41 -9.62 4.76 -27.41
N LYS A 42 -8.91 5.36 -28.37
CA LYS A 42 -7.74 6.20 -28.09
C LYS A 42 -8.12 7.53 -27.43
N LEU A 43 -9.32 8.03 -27.74
CA LEU A 43 -9.79 9.32 -27.24
C LEU A 43 -9.83 9.37 -25.70
N PRO A 44 -9.53 10.53 -25.09
CA PRO A 44 -9.79 10.76 -23.68
C PRO A 44 -11.28 10.60 -23.32
N PRO A 45 -11.62 10.28 -22.05
CA PRO A 45 -13.01 10.02 -21.64
C PRO A 45 -13.99 11.16 -21.95
N SER A 46 -13.56 12.41 -21.78
CA SER A 46 -14.39 13.59 -22.10
C SER A 46 -14.71 13.70 -23.60
N GLN A 47 -13.76 13.32 -24.45
CA GLN A 47 -13.97 13.31 -25.90
C GLN A 47 -14.84 12.12 -26.34
N GLN A 48 -14.66 10.95 -25.69
CA GLN A 48 -15.54 9.80 -25.89
C GLN A 48 -17.01 10.14 -25.55
N GLU A 49 -17.22 10.80 -24.42
CA GLU A 49 -18.55 11.26 -23.98
C GLU A 49 -19.11 12.31 -24.94
N SER A 50 -18.31 13.32 -25.31
CA SER A 50 -18.71 14.35 -26.26
C SER A 50 -19.16 13.76 -27.60
N GLN A 51 -18.39 12.81 -28.15
CA GLN A 51 -18.73 12.16 -29.41
C GLN A 51 -19.99 11.30 -29.31
N ILE A 52 -20.18 10.55 -28.21
CA ILE A 52 -21.44 9.82 -27.97
C ILE A 52 -22.63 10.80 -27.89
N ASN A 53 -22.47 11.92 -27.21
CA ASN A 53 -23.53 12.93 -27.06
C ASN A 53 -23.87 13.62 -28.39
N GLN A 54 -22.87 13.90 -29.23
CA GLN A 54 -23.08 14.40 -30.59
C GLN A 54 -23.88 13.41 -31.43
N LEU A 55 -23.52 12.12 -31.42
CA LEU A 55 -24.26 11.09 -32.14
C LEU A 55 -25.70 10.94 -31.62
N LYS A 56 -25.91 11.02 -30.31
CA LYS A 56 -27.26 11.02 -29.70
C LYS A 56 -28.08 12.25 -30.10
N ALA A 57 -27.44 13.42 -30.21
CA ALA A 57 -28.11 14.63 -30.67
C ALA A 57 -28.51 14.51 -32.15
N GLN A 58 -27.63 13.95 -32.99
CA GLN A 58 -27.95 13.64 -34.39
C GLN A 58 -29.13 12.69 -34.51
N LEU A 59 -29.15 11.60 -33.72
CA LEU A 59 -30.24 10.62 -33.74
C LEU A 59 -31.61 11.21 -33.35
N LYS A 60 -31.63 12.26 -32.52
CA LYS A 60 -32.87 12.96 -32.14
C LYS A 60 -33.42 13.87 -33.24
N ASN A 61 -32.65 14.14 -34.30
CA ASN A 61 -33.10 14.94 -35.41
C ASN A 61 -33.99 14.09 -36.35
N THR A 62 -35.14 14.60 -36.76
CA THR A 62 -36.15 13.87 -37.55
C THR A 62 -35.74 13.61 -39.01
N GLU A 63 -34.64 14.20 -39.48
CA GLU A 63 -34.14 14.09 -40.86
C GLU A 63 -32.99 13.07 -41.04
N VAL A 64 -32.80 12.12 -40.11
CA VAL A 64 -31.73 11.12 -40.24
C VAL A 64 -32.14 10.02 -41.22
N ASP A 65 -31.37 9.87 -42.30
CA ASP A 65 -31.60 8.86 -43.36
C ASP A 65 -31.47 7.40 -42.87
N ASP A 66 -30.56 7.11 -41.93
CA ASP A 66 -30.32 5.76 -41.39
C ASP A 66 -30.18 5.76 -39.84
N PRO A 67 -31.30 5.86 -39.11
CA PRO A 67 -31.29 5.93 -37.64
C PRO A 67 -30.82 4.62 -37.00
N SER A 68 -31.01 3.46 -37.65
CA SER A 68 -30.63 2.15 -37.12
C SER A 68 -29.11 1.95 -37.11
N SER A 69 -28.42 2.34 -38.18
CA SER A 69 -26.95 2.33 -38.22
C SER A 69 -26.34 3.30 -37.21
N LEU A 70 -26.92 4.50 -37.07
CA LEU A 70 -26.47 5.49 -36.08
C LEU A 70 -26.65 4.98 -34.65
N GLN A 71 -27.80 4.38 -34.32
CA GLN A 71 -28.04 3.74 -33.02
C GLN A 71 -27.05 2.60 -32.75
N SER A 72 -26.75 1.78 -33.76
CA SER A 72 -25.78 0.68 -33.64
C SER A 72 -24.38 1.20 -33.33
N ARG A 73 -23.97 2.33 -33.95
CA ARG A 73 -22.69 2.98 -33.66
C ARG A 73 -22.63 3.58 -32.25
N ILE A 74 -23.71 4.20 -31.79
CA ILE A 74 -23.82 4.69 -30.39
C ILE A 74 -23.66 3.54 -29.41
N ASN A 75 -24.40 2.45 -29.62
CA ASN A 75 -24.33 1.25 -28.77
C ASN A 75 -22.92 0.66 -28.75
N MET A 76 -22.25 0.58 -29.92
CA MET A 76 -20.87 0.13 -30.02
C MET A 76 -19.92 1.00 -29.20
N PHE A 77 -20.00 2.33 -29.33
CA PHE A 77 -19.15 3.25 -28.57
C PHE A 77 -19.41 3.19 -27.06
N GLN A 78 -20.67 3.12 -26.63
CA GLN A 78 -21.01 2.92 -25.22
C GLN A 78 -20.48 1.58 -24.68
N GLY A 79 -20.58 0.51 -25.48
CA GLY A 79 -19.98 -0.78 -25.17
C GLY A 79 -18.46 -0.68 -24.96
N ILE A 80 -17.76 -0.01 -25.87
CA ILE A 80 -16.31 0.20 -25.76
C ILE A 80 -15.93 0.94 -24.48
N VAL A 81 -16.67 1.98 -24.08
CA VAL A 81 -16.40 2.71 -22.82
C VAL A 81 -16.51 1.77 -21.63
N ASN A 82 -17.61 1.01 -21.54
CA ASN A 82 -17.86 0.10 -20.43
C ASN A 82 -16.83 -1.04 -20.36
N GLU A 83 -16.54 -1.67 -21.50
CA GLU A 83 -15.53 -2.71 -21.62
C GLU A 83 -14.13 -2.19 -21.25
N SER A 84 -13.76 -1.02 -21.75
CA SER A 84 -12.44 -0.43 -21.47
C SER A 84 -12.28 -0.11 -19.99
N LYS A 85 -13.33 0.39 -19.32
CA LYS A 85 -13.31 0.64 -17.88
C LYS A 85 -13.23 -0.66 -17.07
N SER A 86 -14.00 -1.68 -17.44
CA SER A 86 -13.96 -2.99 -16.82
C SER A 86 -12.58 -3.65 -16.96
N LEU A 87 -12.01 -3.59 -18.17
CA LEU A 87 -10.69 -4.14 -18.46
C LEU A 87 -9.58 -3.36 -17.76
N ALA A 88 -9.66 -2.02 -17.71
CA ALA A 88 -8.67 -1.21 -17.00
C ALA A 88 -8.58 -1.53 -15.50
N ASN A 89 -9.65 -2.09 -14.91
CA ASN A 89 -9.66 -2.51 -13.51
C ASN A 89 -9.22 -3.97 -13.33
N SER A 90 -9.60 -4.87 -14.25
CA SER A 90 -9.33 -6.31 -14.13
C SER A 90 -8.02 -6.77 -14.80
N ASP A 91 -7.57 -6.11 -15.86
CA ASP A 91 -6.31 -6.35 -16.56
C ASP A 91 -5.82 -5.02 -17.19
N ALA A 92 -5.26 -4.17 -16.34
CA ALA A 92 -4.82 -2.83 -16.73
C ALA A 92 -3.76 -2.84 -17.83
N ALA A 93 -2.89 -3.87 -17.85
CA ALA A 93 -1.88 -4.04 -18.89
C ALA A 93 -2.50 -4.35 -20.26
N SER A 94 -3.53 -5.19 -20.32
CA SER A 94 -4.30 -5.41 -21.55
C SER A 94 -5.02 -4.16 -21.99
N ALA A 95 -5.68 -3.44 -21.06
CA ALA A 95 -6.34 -2.18 -21.39
C ALA A 95 -5.37 -1.15 -21.97
N TYR A 96 -4.17 -1.03 -21.38
CA TYR A 96 -3.10 -0.18 -21.88
C TYR A 96 -2.70 -0.58 -23.31
N THR A 97 -2.44 -1.86 -23.53
CA THR A 97 -2.05 -2.39 -24.85
C THR A 97 -3.12 -2.13 -25.91
N GLN A 98 -4.40 -2.32 -25.57
CA GLN A 98 -5.51 -2.10 -26.48
C GLN A 98 -5.67 -0.62 -26.88
N ARG A 99 -5.27 0.30 -25.99
CA ARG A 99 -5.37 1.73 -26.22
C ARG A 99 -4.16 2.29 -26.97
N THR A 100 -2.96 1.88 -26.57
CA THR A 100 -1.70 2.48 -27.06
C THR A 100 -1.03 1.65 -28.15
N GLY A 101 -1.41 0.38 -28.31
CA GLY A 101 -0.70 -0.60 -29.14
C GLY A 101 0.61 -1.10 -28.52
N GLN A 102 1.01 -0.60 -27.35
CA GLN A 102 2.26 -0.97 -26.69
C GLN A 102 2.01 -2.01 -25.59
N SER A 103 2.73 -3.13 -25.67
CA SER A 103 2.65 -4.17 -24.64
C SER A 103 3.43 -3.77 -23.39
N LEU A 104 2.85 -3.99 -22.21
CA LEU A 104 3.56 -3.84 -20.93
C LEU A 104 4.20 -5.16 -20.51
N TYR A 105 5.29 -5.06 -19.76
CA TYR A 105 5.93 -6.22 -19.14
C TYR A 105 5.02 -6.85 -18.09
N ARG A 106 4.94 -8.18 -18.10
CA ARG A 106 4.14 -8.97 -17.17
C ARG A 106 5.06 -9.82 -16.32
N VAL A 107 4.81 -9.79 -15.01
CA VAL A 107 5.47 -10.69 -14.06
C VAL A 107 4.58 -11.92 -13.90
N GLU A 108 5.13 -13.10 -14.13
CA GLU A 108 4.40 -14.34 -13.87
C GLU A 108 4.34 -14.65 -12.36
N THR A 109 3.30 -15.35 -11.92
CA THR A 109 3.10 -15.68 -10.50
C THR A 109 4.31 -16.41 -9.90
N ASN A 110 4.88 -17.38 -10.63
CA ASN A 110 6.06 -18.11 -10.17
C ASN A 110 7.32 -17.22 -10.13
N GLN A 111 7.45 -16.25 -11.03
CA GLN A 111 8.55 -15.28 -11.01
C GLN A 111 8.43 -14.36 -9.80
N LEU A 112 7.21 -13.92 -9.44
CA LEU A 112 6.95 -13.13 -8.24
C LEU A 112 7.39 -13.89 -6.98
N ILE A 113 7.04 -15.17 -6.86
CA ILE A 113 7.35 -16.01 -5.69
C ILE A 113 8.85 -16.20 -5.57
N ASN A 114 9.54 -16.52 -6.67
CA ASN A 114 10.96 -16.80 -6.67
C ASN A 114 11.84 -15.54 -6.73
N GLY A 115 11.26 -14.36 -6.92
CA GLY A 115 11.99 -13.10 -7.11
C GLY A 115 12.77 -13.01 -8.41
N GLN A 116 12.38 -13.79 -9.42
CA GLN A 116 13.07 -13.91 -10.71
C GLN A 116 12.32 -13.16 -11.82
N PHE A 117 12.32 -11.83 -11.76
CA PHE A 117 11.68 -10.97 -12.76
C PHE A 117 12.52 -9.72 -13.04
N ASP A 118 12.30 -9.08 -14.20
CA ASP A 118 12.94 -7.80 -14.50
C ASP A 118 12.25 -6.67 -13.73
N LEU A 119 12.89 -6.27 -12.62
CA LEU A 119 12.39 -5.22 -11.74
C LEU A 119 12.23 -3.87 -12.46
N LYS A 120 13.14 -3.51 -13.36
CA LYS A 120 13.08 -2.21 -14.06
C LYS A 120 11.90 -2.18 -15.03
N GLN A 121 11.66 -3.28 -15.73
CA GLN A 121 10.52 -3.41 -16.64
C GLN A 121 9.18 -3.46 -15.88
N ALA A 122 9.14 -4.14 -14.73
CA ALA A 122 7.95 -4.20 -13.88
C ALA A 122 7.58 -2.80 -13.35
N GLN A 123 8.56 -2.06 -12.81
CA GLN A 123 8.36 -0.67 -12.36
C GLN A 123 7.97 0.27 -13.51
N SER A 124 8.56 0.10 -14.69
CA SER A 124 8.20 0.88 -15.88
C SER A 124 6.74 0.64 -16.29
N SER A 125 6.26 -0.60 -16.17
CA SER A 125 4.86 -0.95 -16.43
C SER A 125 3.92 -0.29 -15.43
N VAL A 126 4.25 -0.30 -14.13
CA VAL A 126 3.48 0.45 -13.10
C VAL A 126 3.43 1.95 -13.42
N GLN A 127 4.54 2.55 -13.84
CA GLN A 127 4.58 3.97 -14.22
C GLN A 127 3.76 4.28 -15.47
N ALA A 128 3.71 3.37 -16.45
CA ALA A 128 2.85 3.50 -17.62
C ALA A 128 1.37 3.45 -17.23
N LEU A 129 0.99 2.50 -16.37
CA LEU A 129 -0.37 2.41 -15.82
C LEU A 129 -0.73 3.66 -15.00
N ARG A 130 0.20 4.21 -14.22
CA ARG A 130 -0.02 5.45 -13.48
C ARG A 130 -0.31 6.64 -14.39
N ARG A 131 0.43 6.77 -15.50
CA ARG A 131 0.20 7.82 -16.50
C ARG A 131 -1.19 7.67 -17.13
N GLN A 132 -1.55 6.45 -17.52
CA GLN A 132 -2.88 6.15 -18.05
C GLN A 132 -3.99 6.44 -17.03
N GLN A 133 -3.83 6.03 -15.78
CA GLN A 133 -4.81 6.27 -14.72
C GLN A 133 -5.03 7.78 -14.50
N LYS A 134 -3.96 8.58 -14.52
CA LYS A 134 -4.07 10.04 -14.42
C LYS A 134 -4.80 10.66 -15.60
N GLU A 135 -4.55 10.16 -16.81
CA GLU A 135 -5.20 10.64 -18.03
C GLU A 135 -6.69 10.27 -18.08
N LEU A 136 -7.03 9.04 -17.67
CA LEU A 136 -8.38 8.51 -17.75
C LEU A 136 -9.24 8.82 -16.52
N GLY A 137 -8.62 9.08 -15.37
CA GLY A 137 -9.31 9.20 -14.08
C GLY A 137 -9.79 7.85 -13.50
N TYR A 138 -9.45 6.72 -14.13
CA TYR A 138 -9.79 5.37 -13.67
C TYR A 138 -8.72 4.34 -14.09
N GLY A 139 -8.83 3.12 -13.57
CA GLY A 139 -7.96 2.00 -13.89
C GLY A 139 -7.08 1.57 -12.71
N SER A 140 -6.67 0.31 -12.72
CA SER A 140 -5.79 -0.28 -11.73
C SER A 140 -4.32 0.03 -12.04
N LEU A 141 -3.50 0.12 -10.99
CA LEU A 141 -2.03 0.20 -11.08
C LEU A 141 -1.38 -1.17 -10.98
N ASN A 142 -2.19 -2.21 -10.84
CA ASN A 142 -1.76 -3.57 -10.73
C ASN A 142 -1.40 -4.12 -12.12
N ILE A 143 -0.19 -4.67 -12.23
CA ILE A 143 0.31 -5.28 -13.47
C ILE A 143 -0.19 -6.73 -13.66
N PHE A 144 -0.81 -7.31 -12.63
CA PHE A 144 -1.35 -8.67 -12.65
C PHE A 144 -2.82 -8.68 -13.10
N THR A 145 -3.19 -9.65 -13.93
CA THR A 145 -4.59 -9.88 -14.32
C THR A 145 -5.43 -10.35 -13.14
N GLY A 146 -6.76 -10.19 -13.19
CA GLY A 146 -7.66 -10.73 -12.17
C GLY A 146 -7.46 -12.22 -11.88
N THR A 147 -7.13 -13.03 -12.89
CA THR A 147 -6.77 -14.45 -12.73
C THR A 147 -5.47 -14.61 -11.94
N GLN A 148 -4.41 -13.88 -12.30
CA GLN A 148 -3.14 -13.90 -11.58
C GLN A 148 -3.30 -13.37 -10.14
N GLN A 149 -4.12 -12.36 -9.91
CA GLN A 149 -4.38 -11.83 -8.57
C GLN A 149 -4.98 -12.90 -7.66
N LYS A 150 -5.92 -13.72 -8.18
CA LYS A 150 -6.47 -14.86 -7.46
C LYS A 150 -5.42 -15.93 -7.19
N GLU A 151 -4.62 -16.30 -8.19
CA GLU A 151 -3.55 -17.29 -8.04
C GLU A 151 -2.49 -16.84 -7.01
N ILE A 152 -2.06 -15.58 -7.07
CA ILE A 152 -1.12 -14.98 -6.12
C ILE A 152 -1.67 -15.04 -4.70
N ARG A 153 -2.97 -14.75 -4.52
CA ARG A 153 -3.64 -14.84 -3.22
C ARG A 153 -3.61 -16.27 -2.67
N GLU A 154 -4.02 -17.24 -3.46
CA GLU A 154 -4.05 -18.66 -3.07
C GLU A 154 -2.66 -19.14 -2.69
N LYS A 155 -1.68 -18.96 -3.60
CA LYS A 155 -0.29 -19.34 -3.34
C LYS A 155 0.30 -18.64 -2.13
N PHE A 156 -0.05 -17.38 -1.86
CA PHE A 156 0.42 -16.70 -0.66
C PHE A 156 -0.03 -17.43 0.60
N HIS A 157 -1.31 -17.77 0.72
CA HIS A 157 -1.84 -18.41 1.94
C HIS A 157 -1.37 -19.87 2.09
N ASP A 158 -1.08 -20.55 0.99
CA ASP A 158 -0.55 -21.93 0.98
C ASP A 158 0.97 -22.02 1.20
N SER A 159 1.68 -20.89 1.07
CA SER A 159 3.13 -20.83 1.18
C SER A 159 3.63 -20.79 2.62
N ASP A 160 4.87 -21.25 2.81
CA ASP A 160 5.60 -21.03 4.07
C ASP A 160 5.87 -19.54 4.33
N ILE A 161 6.22 -19.22 5.58
CA ILE A 161 6.45 -17.83 6.04
C ILE A 161 7.54 -17.11 5.24
N ASN A 162 8.61 -17.81 4.86
CA ASN A 162 9.69 -17.19 4.11
C ASN A 162 9.23 -16.82 2.69
N SER A 163 8.52 -17.74 2.03
CA SER A 163 7.92 -17.51 0.73
C SER A 163 6.90 -16.35 0.76
N GLN A 164 6.02 -16.30 1.78
CA GLN A 164 5.11 -15.17 2.01
C GLN A 164 5.84 -13.83 2.13
N LYS A 165 6.90 -13.78 2.95
CA LYS A 165 7.72 -12.58 3.14
C LYS A 165 8.37 -12.13 1.83
N VAL A 166 8.91 -13.06 1.05
CA VAL A 166 9.51 -12.77 -0.27
C VAL A 166 8.47 -12.19 -1.22
N MET A 167 7.26 -12.76 -1.27
CA MET A 167 6.17 -12.22 -2.09
C MET A 167 5.81 -10.79 -1.69
N ILE A 168 5.65 -10.49 -0.39
CA ILE A 168 5.38 -9.13 0.11
C ILE A 168 6.47 -8.16 -0.34
N GLN A 169 7.74 -8.53 -0.16
CA GLN A 169 8.87 -7.70 -0.57
C GLN A 169 8.90 -7.47 -2.08
N ASN A 170 8.63 -8.49 -2.88
CA ASN A 170 8.64 -8.40 -4.33
C ASN A 170 7.48 -7.53 -4.86
N LEU A 171 6.28 -7.64 -4.29
CA LEU A 171 5.18 -6.72 -4.58
C LEU A 171 5.56 -5.27 -4.26
N ALA A 172 6.21 -5.04 -3.12
CA ALA A 172 6.70 -3.71 -2.76
C ALA A 172 7.74 -3.16 -3.74
N LYS A 173 8.67 -4.01 -4.19
CA LYS A 173 9.70 -3.66 -5.18
C LYS A 173 9.07 -3.31 -6.53
N ILE A 174 8.11 -4.10 -7.01
CA ILE A 174 7.39 -3.85 -8.27
C ILE A 174 6.67 -2.51 -8.23
N ALA A 175 5.97 -2.20 -7.12
CA ALA A 175 5.31 -0.91 -6.94
C ALA A 175 6.29 0.28 -6.88
N GLY A 176 7.55 0.03 -6.50
CA GLY A 176 8.56 1.07 -6.36
C GLY A 176 8.16 2.12 -5.33
N THR A 177 8.23 3.40 -5.71
CA THR A 177 7.84 4.54 -4.86
C THR A 177 6.35 4.84 -4.87
N ASP A 178 5.56 4.12 -5.67
CA ASP A 178 4.14 4.37 -5.82
C ASP A 178 3.33 3.69 -4.69
N ASN A 179 2.89 4.50 -3.71
CA ASN A 179 2.19 4.00 -2.53
C ASN A 179 0.81 3.40 -2.85
N GLU A 180 0.10 3.91 -3.86
CA GLU A 180 -1.21 3.40 -4.24
C GLU A 180 -1.07 2.08 -5.00
N ALA A 181 -0.08 1.97 -5.90
CA ALA A 181 0.23 0.70 -6.55
C ALA A 181 0.61 -0.36 -5.51
N ARG A 182 1.44 0.01 -4.52
CA ARG A 182 1.81 -0.89 -3.42
C ARG A 182 0.60 -1.33 -2.62
N LYS A 183 -0.29 -0.40 -2.29
CA LYS A 183 -1.54 -0.70 -1.59
C LYS A 183 -2.40 -1.69 -2.39
N GLN A 184 -2.68 -1.41 -3.66
CA GLN A 184 -3.47 -2.29 -4.52
C GLN A 184 -2.85 -3.69 -4.66
N MET A 185 -1.52 -3.76 -4.75
CA MET A 185 -0.81 -5.05 -4.81
C MET A 185 -0.95 -5.85 -3.50
N TYR A 186 -0.88 -5.20 -2.34
CA TYR A 186 -1.13 -5.89 -1.07
C TYR A 186 -2.59 -6.26 -0.86
N GLU A 187 -3.54 -5.47 -1.36
CA GLU A 187 -4.96 -5.80 -1.31
C GLU A 187 -5.30 -7.06 -2.13
N MET A 188 -4.45 -7.46 -3.08
CA MET A 188 -4.57 -8.76 -3.75
C MET A 188 -4.53 -9.92 -2.75
N ILE A 189 -3.63 -9.85 -1.76
CA ILE A 189 -3.41 -10.91 -0.78
C ILE A 189 -4.60 -11.01 0.16
N TYR A 190 -5.01 -9.87 0.74
CA TYR A 190 -6.19 -9.78 1.57
C TYR A 190 -6.70 -8.34 1.60
N GLN A 191 -7.96 -8.15 1.18
CA GLN A 191 -8.58 -6.84 1.09
C GLN A 191 -8.67 -6.16 2.46
N GLY A 192 -8.27 -4.90 2.55
CA GLY A 192 -8.28 -4.13 3.81
C GLY A 192 -7.08 -4.39 4.74
N ARG A 193 -6.13 -5.26 4.36
CA ARG A 193 -4.91 -5.54 5.16
C ARG A 193 -3.63 -4.97 4.57
N ALA A 194 -3.72 -4.07 3.59
CA ALA A 194 -2.54 -3.50 2.92
C ALA A 194 -1.54 -2.82 3.88
N ASN A 195 -2.03 -2.11 4.91
CA ASN A 195 -1.16 -1.47 5.88
C ASN A 195 -0.43 -2.48 6.78
N ILE A 196 -1.05 -3.63 7.05
CA ILE A 196 -0.42 -4.72 7.81
C ILE A 196 0.76 -5.30 6.99
N TYR A 197 0.53 -5.63 5.72
CA TYR A 197 1.59 -6.13 4.83
C TYR A 197 2.68 -5.09 4.57
N SER A 198 2.32 -3.80 4.50
CA SER A 198 3.29 -2.70 4.47
C SER A 198 4.16 -2.68 5.73
N GLY A 199 3.55 -2.83 6.91
CA GLY A 199 4.28 -2.94 8.18
C GLY A 199 5.20 -4.15 8.23
N ILE A 200 4.75 -5.32 7.78
CA ILE A 200 5.58 -6.54 7.69
C ILE A 200 6.78 -6.32 6.78
N ASN A 201 6.58 -5.69 5.62
CA ASN A 201 7.68 -5.34 4.72
C ASN A 201 8.70 -4.40 5.41
N GLN A 202 8.23 -3.40 6.15
CA GLN A 202 9.10 -2.49 6.89
C GLN A 202 9.88 -3.21 8.00
N LEU A 203 9.24 -4.12 8.74
CA LEU A 203 9.91 -4.95 9.73
C LEU A 203 10.98 -5.83 9.10
N ALA A 204 10.70 -6.40 7.92
CA ALA A 204 11.65 -7.23 7.19
C ALA A 204 12.84 -6.43 6.67
N ILE A 205 12.64 -5.19 6.21
CA ILE A 205 13.71 -4.28 5.78
C ILE A 205 14.57 -3.84 6.96
N LYS A 206 13.93 -3.53 8.11
CA LYS A 206 14.62 -3.11 9.33
C LYS A 206 15.36 -4.25 10.03
N ASP A 207 15.09 -5.49 9.64
CA ASP A 207 15.67 -6.71 10.20
C ASP A 207 15.55 -6.77 11.74
N VAL A 208 14.33 -6.49 12.24
CA VAL A 208 14.05 -6.48 13.69
C VAL A 208 13.95 -7.91 14.21
N HIS A 209 14.65 -8.21 15.30
CA HIS A 209 14.70 -9.54 15.93
C HIS A 209 14.20 -9.51 17.38
N ILE A 210 13.66 -10.63 17.84
CA ILE A 210 13.43 -10.81 19.29
C ILE A 210 14.78 -10.79 20.00
N PRO A 211 14.95 -10.00 21.08
CA PRO A 211 16.18 -9.97 21.86
C PRO A 211 16.66 -11.37 22.25
N GLY A 212 17.94 -11.66 22.02
CA GLY A 212 18.55 -12.95 22.35
C GLY A 212 18.18 -14.10 21.42
N SER A 213 17.56 -13.85 20.25
CA SER A 213 17.24 -14.88 19.27
C SER A 213 17.47 -14.42 17.82
N ASN A 214 17.48 -15.38 16.89
CA ASN A 214 17.51 -15.12 15.45
C ASN A 214 16.10 -15.03 14.83
N ILE A 215 15.05 -14.96 15.65
CA ILE A 215 13.68 -14.90 15.17
C ILE A 215 13.33 -13.47 14.77
N LYS A 216 12.90 -13.28 13.52
CA LYS A 216 12.52 -11.97 12.97
C LYS A 216 11.08 -11.60 13.34
N ALA A 217 10.86 -10.33 13.65
CA ALA A 217 9.54 -9.78 13.95
C ALA A 217 8.56 -9.93 12.76
N ALA A 218 9.07 -9.77 11.53
CA ALA A 218 8.27 -9.98 10.32
C ALA A 218 7.76 -11.42 10.19
N ASP A 219 8.60 -12.41 10.56
CA ASP A 219 8.24 -13.82 10.47
C ASP A 219 7.21 -14.19 11.54
N LEU A 220 7.36 -13.65 12.76
CA LEU A 220 6.36 -13.76 13.83
C LEU A 220 5.02 -13.16 13.41
N ALA A 221 5.02 -11.95 12.85
CA ALA A 221 3.80 -11.28 12.42
C ALA A 221 3.07 -12.09 11.34
N LEU A 222 3.79 -12.67 10.37
CA LEU A 222 3.21 -13.53 9.34
C LEU A 222 2.64 -14.83 9.91
N GLU A 223 3.38 -15.51 10.80
CA GLU A 223 2.87 -16.73 11.45
C GLU A 223 1.60 -16.44 12.26
N GLY A 224 1.58 -15.32 12.97
CA GLY A 224 0.40 -14.89 13.73
C GLY A 224 -0.81 -14.63 12.84
N LEU A 225 -0.60 -14.03 11.66
CA LEU A 225 -1.66 -13.82 10.68
C LEU A 225 -2.18 -15.14 10.12
N GLN A 226 -1.31 -16.12 9.85
CA GLN A 226 -1.75 -17.45 9.42
C GLN A 226 -2.63 -18.11 10.50
N LEU A 227 -2.21 -18.05 11.77
CA LEU A 227 -2.97 -18.59 12.91
C LEU A 227 -4.34 -17.93 13.07
N GLN A 228 -4.44 -16.62 12.80
CA GLN A 228 -5.72 -15.90 12.78
C GLN A 228 -6.63 -16.37 11.64
N THR A 229 -6.09 -16.59 10.45
CA THR A 229 -6.88 -17.04 9.29
C THR A 229 -7.56 -18.39 9.56
N ILE A 230 -6.90 -19.28 10.31
CA ILE A 230 -7.46 -20.58 10.71
C ILE A 230 -8.15 -20.56 12.09
N GLY A 231 -8.26 -19.39 12.74
CA GLY A 231 -8.98 -19.20 14.01
C GLY A 231 -8.29 -19.75 15.26
N VAL A 232 -7.02 -20.14 15.18
CA VAL A 232 -6.23 -20.67 16.30
C VAL A 232 -5.81 -19.56 17.27
N ASP A 233 -5.74 -18.32 16.82
CA ASP A 233 -5.49 -17.13 17.65
C ASP A 233 -6.39 -17.05 18.88
N LYS A 234 -7.66 -17.47 18.75
CA LYS A 234 -8.66 -17.46 19.83
C LYS A 234 -8.35 -18.38 21.01
N THR A 235 -7.47 -19.37 20.82
CA THR A 235 -7.01 -20.26 21.90
C THR A 235 -5.66 -19.82 22.48
N LEU A 236 -5.01 -18.81 21.88
CA LEU A 236 -3.68 -18.35 22.23
C LEU A 236 -3.69 -16.97 22.89
N ALA A 237 -4.65 -16.12 22.55
CA ALA A 237 -4.68 -14.72 22.97
C ALA A 237 -6.09 -14.23 23.31
N PRO A 238 -6.23 -13.22 24.19
CA PRO A 238 -7.49 -12.49 24.33
C PRO A 238 -7.82 -11.74 23.03
N SER A 239 -9.01 -11.12 22.94
CA SER A 239 -9.44 -10.43 21.72
C SER A 239 -8.49 -9.30 21.31
N ILE A 240 -8.44 -9.00 20.01
CA ILE A 240 -7.71 -7.85 19.44
C ILE A 240 -8.06 -6.52 20.13
N ASP A 241 -9.30 -6.35 20.62
CA ASP A 241 -9.71 -5.13 21.33
C ASP A 241 -8.91 -4.92 22.62
N THR A 242 -8.50 -6.00 23.29
CA THR A 242 -7.60 -5.92 24.45
C THR A 242 -6.27 -5.26 24.06
N PHE A 243 -5.74 -5.62 22.89
CA PHE A 243 -4.48 -5.09 22.36
C PHE A 243 -4.64 -3.64 21.91
N LYS A 244 -5.78 -3.28 21.32
CA LYS A 244 -6.09 -1.89 20.95
C LYS A 244 -6.15 -0.99 22.19
N THR A 245 -6.84 -1.41 23.24
CA THR A 245 -6.93 -0.67 24.51
C THR A 245 -5.54 -0.45 25.10
N LYS A 246 -4.74 -1.51 25.21
CA LYS A 246 -3.37 -1.42 25.73
C LYS A 246 -2.47 -0.51 24.88
N LEU A 247 -2.56 -0.61 23.55
CA LEU A 247 -1.78 0.24 22.66
C LEU A 247 -2.16 1.72 22.82
N ALA A 248 -3.45 2.02 22.99
CA ALA A 248 -3.92 3.38 23.22
C ALA A 248 -3.39 3.96 24.55
N GLU A 249 -3.39 3.17 25.63
CA GLU A 249 -2.84 3.55 26.95
C GLU A 249 -1.33 3.82 26.92
N GLU A 250 -0.60 3.06 26.11
CA GLU A 250 0.85 3.17 25.99
C GLU A 250 1.27 4.30 25.06
N ALA A 251 0.70 4.33 23.86
CA ALA A 251 1.06 5.29 22.84
C ALA A 251 0.53 6.70 23.14
N GLY A 252 -0.58 6.83 23.88
CA GLY A 252 -1.15 8.11 24.27
C GLY A 252 -1.30 9.06 23.07
N ASN A 253 -0.73 10.26 23.17
CA ASN A 253 -0.78 11.27 22.10
C ASN A 253 0.19 10.99 20.93
N ALA A 254 1.03 9.95 21.00
CA ALA A 254 1.96 9.59 19.92
C ALA A 254 1.28 8.88 18.75
N LEU A 255 0.11 8.27 18.98
CA LEU A 255 -0.60 7.47 17.98
C LEU A 255 -2.10 7.62 18.17
N GLN A 256 -2.79 8.16 17.17
CA GLN A 256 -4.22 8.45 17.25
C GLN A 256 -5.06 7.20 17.00
N VAL A 257 -5.94 6.87 17.95
CA VAL A 257 -6.91 5.76 17.86
C VAL A 257 -7.82 5.92 16.64
N GLY A 258 -8.11 4.80 15.97
CA GLY A 258 -8.99 4.75 14.80
C GLY A 258 -8.32 5.15 13.48
N THR A 259 -7.05 5.58 13.50
CA THR A 259 -6.29 5.81 12.28
C THR A 259 -5.84 4.51 11.63
N PRO A 260 -5.61 4.48 10.30
CA PRO A 260 -5.10 3.28 9.63
C PRO A 260 -3.73 2.80 10.15
N GLU A 261 -2.91 3.71 10.67
CA GLU A 261 -1.63 3.39 11.31
C GLU A 261 -1.84 2.71 12.67
N PHE A 262 -2.73 3.24 13.51
CA PHE A 262 -3.07 2.62 14.79
C PHE A 262 -3.62 1.21 14.60
N GLU A 263 -4.54 1.04 13.65
CA GLU A 263 -5.11 -0.27 13.33
C GLU A 263 -4.04 -1.23 12.82
N ALA A 264 -3.11 -0.78 11.98
CA ALA A 264 -2.01 -1.61 11.51
C ALA A 264 -1.10 -2.05 12.66
N TYR A 265 -0.69 -1.14 13.56
CA TYR A 265 0.12 -1.49 14.71
C TYR A 265 -0.59 -2.47 15.64
N ALA A 266 -1.86 -2.22 16.00
CA ALA A 266 -2.60 -3.13 16.87
C ALA A 266 -2.67 -4.55 16.29
N ASN A 267 -2.97 -4.68 14.99
CA ASN A 267 -3.02 -5.98 14.32
C ASN A 267 -1.64 -6.65 14.24
N LEU A 268 -0.57 -5.89 14.00
CA LEU A 268 0.80 -6.43 13.97
C LEU A 268 1.27 -6.89 15.35
N ILE A 269 0.99 -6.12 16.40
CA ILE A 269 1.29 -6.50 17.78
C ILE A 269 0.53 -7.78 18.14
N TYR A 270 -0.76 -7.84 17.83
CA TYR A 270 -1.59 -9.02 18.06
C TYR A 270 -1.05 -10.26 17.35
N SER A 271 -0.75 -10.13 16.06
CA SER A 271 -0.20 -11.25 15.27
C SER A 271 1.13 -11.72 15.84
N THR A 272 2.04 -10.79 16.14
CA THR A 272 3.34 -11.09 16.73
C THR A 272 3.19 -11.80 18.08
N TYR A 273 2.27 -11.32 18.93
CA TYR A 273 1.95 -11.93 20.22
C TYR A 273 1.44 -13.36 20.07
N VAL A 274 0.48 -13.60 19.17
CA VAL A 274 -0.12 -14.92 18.95
C VAL A 274 0.95 -15.94 18.59
N ALA A 275 1.84 -15.60 17.65
CA ALA A 275 2.94 -16.47 17.26
C ALA A 275 4.00 -16.64 18.37
N TYR A 276 4.27 -15.58 19.14
CA TYR A 276 5.18 -15.65 20.27
C TYR A 276 4.66 -16.61 21.37
N VAL A 277 3.40 -16.43 21.77
CA VAL A 277 2.75 -17.22 22.82
C VAL A 277 2.57 -18.68 22.42
N LYS A 278 2.31 -18.97 21.14
CA LYS A 278 2.33 -20.35 20.61
C LYS A 278 3.65 -21.08 20.94
N ARG A 279 4.77 -20.36 20.99
CA ARG A 279 6.10 -20.92 21.27
C ARG A 279 6.44 -20.93 22.75
N THR A 280 5.97 -19.96 23.51
CA THR A 280 6.33 -19.78 24.93
C THR A 280 5.31 -20.32 25.92
N GLY A 281 4.11 -20.69 25.45
CA GLY A 281 3.00 -21.18 26.27
C GLY A 281 1.94 -20.10 26.54
N VAL A 282 0.68 -20.54 26.55
CA VAL A 282 -0.50 -19.68 26.76
C VAL A 282 -0.73 -19.45 28.26
N GLN A 283 -0.96 -18.20 28.66
CA GLN A 283 -1.47 -17.90 29.99
C GLN A 283 -3.00 -17.98 29.98
N LEU A 284 -3.57 -18.76 30.89
CA LEU A 284 -5.01 -18.91 31.05
C LEU A 284 -5.51 -18.17 32.30
N ASP A 285 -6.76 -17.71 32.26
CA ASP A 285 -7.52 -17.25 33.42
C ASP A 285 -8.13 -18.43 34.19
N ASP A 286 -8.80 -18.13 35.31
CA ASP A 286 -9.44 -19.14 36.18
C ASP A 286 -10.59 -19.90 35.48
N LYS A 287 -11.02 -19.45 34.30
CA LYS A 287 -12.06 -20.07 33.46
C LYS A 287 -11.46 -20.83 32.28
N GLY A 288 -10.14 -20.99 32.24
CA GLY A 288 -9.43 -21.67 31.16
C GLY A 288 -9.39 -20.89 29.85
N LYS A 289 -9.66 -19.59 29.85
CA LYS A 289 -9.58 -18.73 28.65
C LYS A 289 -8.23 -18.03 28.56
N PRO A 290 -7.71 -17.75 27.36
CA PRO A 290 -6.47 -16.99 27.20
C PRO A 290 -6.56 -15.61 27.86
N ARG A 291 -5.62 -15.33 28.76
CA ARG A 291 -5.41 -13.99 29.33
C ARG A 291 -4.16 -13.36 28.75
N LEU A 292 -4.10 -12.03 28.80
CA LEU A 292 -2.95 -11.29 28.30
C LEU A 292 -1.72 -11.58 29.17
N ASP A 293 -0.67 -12.11 28.57
CA ASP A 293 0.67 -12.13 29.15
C ASP A 293 1.32 -10.75 28.91
N GLU A 294 1.41 -9.94 29.96
CA GLU A 294 1.96 -8.59 29.88
C GLU A 294 3.40 -8.58 29.34
N ARG A 295 4.23 -9.59 29.63
CA ARG A 295 5.61 -9.64 29.12
C ARG A 295 5.63 -9.93 27.63
N ALA A 296 4.83 -10.90 27.18
CA ALA A 296 4.71 -11.21 25.75
C ALA A 296 4.09 -10.04 24.98
N TYR A 297 3.15 -9.31 25.58
CA TYR A 297 2.59 -8.08 25.01
C TYR A 297 3.66 -7.00 24.85
N GLN A 298 4.39 -6.65 25.91
CA GLN A 298 5.46 -5.65 25.86
C GLN A 298 6.54 -6.01 24.82
N GLN A 299 6.91 -7.29 24.77
CA GLN A 299 7.87 -7.80 23.79
C GLN A 299 7.35 -7.59 22.35
N SER A 300 6.09 -7.96 22.09
CA SER A 300 5.46 -7.81 20.78
C SER A 300 5.29 -6.35 20.40
N GLN A 301 4.86 -5.50 21.33
CA GLN A 301 4.74 -4.06 21.13
C GLN A 301 6.07 -3.43 20.77
N SER A 302 7.14 -3.79 21.50
CA SER A 302 8.47 -3.20 21.29
C SER A 302 9.04 -3.62 19.93
N LEU A 303 8.78 -4.84 19.49
CA LEU A 303 9.18 -5.34 18.17
C LEU A 303 8.46 -4.63 17.01
N ILE A 304 7.26 -4.12 17.25
CA ILE A 304 6.42 -3.51 16.22
C ILE A 304 6.51 -1.99 16.18
N THR A 305 6.66 -1.35 17.35
CA THR A 305 6.62 0.11 17.47
C THR A 305 7.99 0.72 17.83
N GLY A 306 8.92 -0.10 18.30
CA GLY A 306 10.15 0.34 18.97
C GLY A 306 9.95 0.66 20.45
N GLY A 307 8.69 0.83 20.90
CA GLY A 307 8.33 1.24 22.25
C GLY A 307 8.03 2.74 22.38
N TYR A 308 7.61 3.15 23.58
CA TYR A 308 7.26 4.54 23.88
C TYR A 308 7.96 5.05 25.14
N HIS A 309 8.26 6.35 25.15
CA HIS A 309 8.74 7.08 26.31
C HIS A 309 7.70 8.11 26.75
N LYS A 310 7.41 8.14 28.05
CA LYS A 310 6.47 9.07 28.67
C LYS A 310 7.25 10.19 29.35
N GLN A 311 7.20 11.38 28.76
CA GLN A 311 7.78 12.61 29.29
C GLN A 311 6.71 13.40 30.04
N LYS A 312 7.01 13.87 31.25
CA LYS A 312 6.15 14.82 31.96
C LYS A 312 6.45 16.25 31.52
N VAL A 313 5.48 16.91 30.90
CA VAL A 313 5.57 18.31 30.47
C VAL A 313 4.51 19.11 31.25
N GLY A 314 4.96 19.78 32.31
CA GLY A 314 4.08 20.39 33.30
C GLY A 314 3.18 19.34 33.97
N SER A 315 1.87 19.50 33.83
CA SER A 315 0.85 18.55 34.32
C SER A 315 0.46 17.48 33.29
N VAL A 316 0.93 17.59 32.05
CA VAL A 316 0.55 16.71 30.94
C VAL A 316 1.62 15.66 30.72
N THR A 317 1.21 14.44 30.36
CA THR A 317 2.12 13.40 29.89
C THR A 317 2.21 13.45 28.37
N ASN A 318 3.39 13.72 27.85
CA ASN A 318 3.71 13.61 26.43
C ASN A 318 4.33 12.24 26.16
N THR A 319 3.77 11.49 25.23
CA THR A 319 4.32 10.22 24.79
C THR A 319 5.06 10.39 23.47
N VAL A 320 6.21 9.72 23.33
CA VAL A 320 7.03 9.78 22.12
C VAL A 320 7.57 8.39 21.76
N PRO A 321 7.55 7.98 20.48
CA PRO A 321 8.13 6.71 20.06
C PRO A 321 9.65 6.69 20.24
N VAL A 322 10.20 5.61 20.77
CA VAL A 322 11.65 5.46 20.96
C VAL A 322 12.30 4.77 19.75
N PRO A 323 13.64 4.86 19.58
CA PRO A 323 14.34 4.12 18.55
C PRO A 323 14.25 2.60 18.81
N TYR A 324 14.21 1.80 17.73
CA TYR A 324 14.17 0.35 17.85
C TYR A 324 15.35 -0.19 18.66
N GLY A 325 15.05 -1.11 19.58
CA GLY A 325 16.02 -1.75 20.46
C GLY A 325 16.45 -0.90 21.66
N MET A 326 16.03 0.36 21.77
CA MET A 326 16.33 1.22 22.93
C MET A 326 15.21 1.15 23.96
N GLY A 327 15.55 0.91 25.23
CA GLY A 327 14.56 0.91 26.31
C GLY A 327 14.07 2.32 26.64
N SER A 328 12.85 2.44 27.18
CA SER A 328 12.26 3.74 27.56
C SER A 328 13.12 4.52 28.59
N THR A 329 13.72 3.81 29.55
CA THR A 329 14.63 4.39 30.55
C THR A 329 15.95 4.84 29.94
N GLU A 330 16.56 3.99 29.11
CA GLU A 330 17.79 4.30 28.37
C GLU A 330 17.59 5.52 27.47
N PHE A 331 16.46 5.58 26.75
CA PHE A 331 16.09 6.72 25.93
C PHE A 331 15.98 8.01 26.75
N GLY A 332 15.30 7.97 27.91
CA GLY A 332 15.20 9.12 28.81
C GLY A 332 16.56 9.64 29.26
N GLN A 333 17.47 8.75 29.66
CA GLN A 333 18.83 9.10 30.05
C GLN A 333 19.62 9.72 28.90
N LYS A 334 19.56 9.13 27.70
CA LYS A 334 20.25 9.65 26.50
C LYS A 334 19.69 11.00 26.06
N VAL A 335 18.38 11.20 26.14
CA VAL A 335 17.76 12.51 25.89
C VAL A 335 18.32 13.52 26.88
N GLU A 336 18.34 13.22 28.17
CA GLU A 336 18.85 14.15 29.18
C GLU A 336 20.34 14.47 28.96
N GLU A 337 21.18 13.46 28.73
CA GLU A 337 22.61 13.61 28.42
C GLU A 337 22.86 14.44 27.16
N GLN A 338 22.25 14.07 26.03
CA GLN A 338 22.54 14.68 24.73
C GLN A 338 21.86 16.03 24.55
N VAL A 339 20.77 16.29 25.28
CA VAL A 339 20.09 17.57 25.28
C VAL A 339 20.72 18.46 26.33
N VAL A 340 20.63 18.14 27.62
CA VAL A 340 21.12 19.03 28.69
C VAL A 340 22.64 19.18 28.62
N GLY A 341 23.37 18.07 28.47
CA GLY A 341 24.83 18.09 28.37
C GLY A 341 25.35 18.65 27.05
N GLY A 342 24.65 18.38 25.94
CA GLY A 342 25.08 18.81 24.60
C GLY A 342 24.69 20.25 24.23
N TYR A 343 23.61 20.80 24.81
CA TYR A 343 22.98 22.02 24.30
C TYR A 343 23.91 23.22 24.22
N TYR A 344 24.78 23.44 25.22
CA TYR A 344 25.74 24.56 25.17
C TYR A 344 26.73 24.43 24.02
N HIS A 345 27.24 23.22 23.79
CA HIS A 345 28.13 22.94 22.67
C HIS A 345 27.45 23.20 21.32
N ASP A 346 26.17 22.84 21.18
CA ASP A 346 25.44 22.93 19.91
C ASP A 346 24.90 24.33 19.60
N THR A 347 24.58 25.10 20.64
CA THR A 347 23.85 26.36 20.51
C THR A 347 24.66 27.59 20.94
N GLY A 348 25.76 27.40 21.68
CA GLY A 348 26.56 28.47 22.29
C GLY A 348 25.88 29.14 23.48
N VAL A 349 24.72 28.65 23.93
CA VAL A 349 23.97 29.21 25.06
C VAL A 349 23.61 28.12 26.06
N ARG A 350 23.45 28.50 27.33
CA ARG A 350 23.05 27.53 28.37
C ARG A 350 21.58 27.14 28.17
N ILE A 351 21.27 25.87 28.43
CA ILE A 351 19.89 25.40 28.38
C ILE A 351 19.08 26.03 29.51
N PRO A 352 17.84 26.51 29.26
CA PRO A 352 16.98 27.03 30.31
C PRO A 352 16.71 25.99 31.40
N ARG A 353 16.63 26.43 32.67
CA ARG A 353 16.18 25.55 33.75
C ARG A 353 14.77 25.04 33.48
N GLY A 354 14.54 23.75 33.69
CA GLY A 354 13.25 23.12 33.44
C GLY A 354 12.87 23.05 31.96
N PHE A 355 13.84 23.13 31.03
CA PHE A 355 13.59 22.98 29.59
C PHE A 355 12.76 21.73 29.28
N MET A 356 13.15 20.57 29.84
CA MET A 356 12.45 19.30 29.66
C MET A 356 11.05 19.26 30.27
N ASN A 357 10.72 20.17 31.20
CA ASN A 357 9.39 20.27 31.81
C ASN A 357 8.43 21.16 31.01
N THR A 358 8.95 21.97 30.08
CA THR A 358 8.19 22.95 29.31
C THR A 358 8.20 22.68 27.81
N HIS A 359 9.16 21.89 27.34
CA HIS A 359 9.32 21.56 25.93
C HIS A 359 9.06 20.08 25.69
N ALA A 360 8.03 19.77 24.90
CA ALA A 360 7.64 18.42 24.57
C ALA A 360 8.56 17.83 23.48
N LEU A 361 9.09 16.64 23.72
CA LEU A 361 9.83 15.88 22.74
C LEU A 361 8.91 15.36 21.64
N ARG A 362 9.33 15.50 20.39
CA ARG A 362 8.60 14.99 19.21
C ARG A 362 9.58 14.35 18.24
N LYS A 363 9.24 13.15 17.75
CA LYS A 363 10.01 12.48 16.70
C LYS A 363 9.87 13.25 15.38
N VAL A 364 10.97 13.43 14.68
CA VAL A 364 10.97 14.06 13.35
C VAL A 364 10.36 13.07 12.35
N PRO A 365 9.32 13.45 11.59
CA PRO A 365 8.71 12.58 10.59
C PRO A 365 9.73 12.02 9.59
N GLY A 366 9.61 10.73 9.25
CA GLY A 366 10.49 10.06 8.28
C GLY A 366 11.88 9.70 8.80
N THR A 367 12.21 10.01 10.06
CA THR A 367 13.52 9.68 10.65
C THR A 367 13.42 8.52 11.63
N SER A 368 14.48 7.75 11.80
CA SER A 368 14.50 6.62 12.75
C SER A 368 14.74 7.08 14.19
N ASN A 369 15.57 8.10 14.39
CA ASN A 369 16.14 8.47 15.68
C ASN A 369 16.31 9.98 15.89
N GLN A 370 15.75 10.84 15.02
CA GLN A 370 15.85 12.28 15.20
C GLN A 370 14.62 12.83 15.94
N TYR A 371 14.87 13.74 16.85
CA TYR A 371 13.86 14.34 17.72
C TYR A 371 14.02 15.85 17.76
N MET A 372 12.90 16.54 17.85
CA MET A 372 12.80 17.97 18.04
C MET A 372 12.03 18.27 19.33
N PHE A 373 12.16 19.50 19.82
CA PHE A 373 11.49 19.98 21.02
C PHE A 373 10.45 21.01 20.62
N ILE A 374 9.23 20.86 21.11
CA ILE A 374 8.12 21.77 20.86
C ILE A 374 7.87 22.58 22.13
N GLY A 375 7.96 23.90 22.04
CA GLY A 375 7.73 24.80 23.16
C GLY A 375 6.25 24.94 23.54
N PRO A 376 5.95 25.68 24.62
CA PRO A 376 4.58 25.95 25.07
C PRO A 376 3.72 26.68 24.04
N ASP A 377 4.34 27.43 23.13
CA ASP A 377 3.69 28.13 22.01
C ASP A 377 3.34 27.20 20.84
N GLY A 378 3.60 25.90 20.97
CA GLY A 378 3.36 24.89 19.94
C GLY A 378 4.38 24.90 18.81
N LYS A 379 5.43 25.72 18.88
CA LYS A 379 6.44 25.84 17.82
C LYS A 379 7.71 25.03 18.14
N PRO A 380 8.46 24.59 17.12
CA PRO A 380 9.77 24.00 17.33
C PRO A 380 10.71 24.98 18.04
N HIS A 381 11.40 24.49 19.07
CA HIS A 381 12.46 25.22 19.73
C HIS A 381 13.59 25.51 18.73
N ILE A 382 14.00 26.77 18.64
CA ILE A 382 14.97 27.21 17.65
C ILE A 382 16.36 27.25 18.27
N ASN A 383 17.33 26.65 17.56
CA ASN A 383 18.74 26.84 17.89
C ASN A 383 19.12 28.31 17.63
N PRO A 384 19.53 29.07 18.67
CA PRO A 384 19.80 30.51 18.54
C PRO A 384 20.99 30.83 17.63
N ARG A 385 21.93 29.90 17.45
CA ARG A 385 23.09 30.06 16.56
C ARG A 385 22.73 29.87 15.09
N THR A 386 21.93 28.84 14.78
CA THR A 386 21.64 28.48 13.38
C THR A 386 20.29 29.01 12.88
N LYS A 387 19.44 29.51 13.78
CA LYS A 387 18.06 29.94 13.49
C LYS A 387 17.18 28.86 12.87
N LYS A 388 17.54 27.59 13.07
CA LYS A 388 16.77 26.41 12.61
C LYS A 388 16.23 25.63 13.82
N PRO A 389 15.22 24.75 13.63
CA PRO A 389 14.76 23.86 14.69
C PRO A 389 15.93 23.09 15.33
N TYR A 390 15.96 23.04 16.66
CA TYR A 390 16.94 22.26 17.39
C TYR A 390 16.55 20.78 17.32
N ILE A 391 17.26 20.05 16.48
CA ILE A 391 17.03 18.63 16.22
C ILE A 391 18.23 17.83 16.75
N LYS A 392 17.94 16.74 17.45
CA LYS A 392 18.95 15.81 17.97
C LYS A 392 18.68 14.39 17.54
N ALA A 393 19.73 13.72 17.08
CA ALA A 393 19.72 12.28 16.88
C ALA A 393 19.99 11.63 18.24
N ILE A 394 19.06 10.80 18.71
CA ILE A 394 19.21 10.01 19.94
C ILE A 394 19.60 8.58 19.55
N THR A 395 20.86 8.24 19.74
CA THR A 395 21.42 6.89 19.49
C THR A 395 21.82 6.21 20.79
N LYS A 396 21.92 4.88 20.75
CA LYS A 396 22.53 4.10 21.83
C LYS A 396 23.96 4.53 22.09
#